data_AF-A0A7S0NXD9-F1
#
_entry.id   AF-A0A7S0NXD9-F1
#
_cell.length_a   1.000
_cell.length_b   1.000
_cell.length_c   1.000
_cell.angle_alpha   90.00
_cell.angle_beta   90.00
_cell.angle_gamma   90.00
#
_symmetry.space_group_name_H-M   'P 1'
#
loop_
_entity.id
_entity.type
_entity.pdbx_description
1 polymer ?
#
loop_
_entity_poly.entity_id
_entity_poly.type
_entity_poly.pdbx_seq_one_letter_code
_entity_poly.pdbx_strand_id
1 'polypeptide(L)'
;MVSSQERSLSQAMRRALAASPLPSEAFSPGHAAKPAAAHVERGWLVRDGDGLEALLCSLRGGAPLLALHEDGVGLDTLLTRGPSAVCGEGVVLVLGDHKGYSAEDEALLDKLGARRGSVGPLPLLTSQCIVLCHHALDCRAHARAQASSGRAFGCVDVGSRVARAVRCCAPLDDWRRGEG
;
A
#
# COMPACT_ATOMS: atom_id res chain seq x y z
N MET A 1 26.29 13.07 -2.24
CA MET A 1 26.06 13.69 -0.92
C MET A 1 24.71 13.21 -0.41
N VAL A 2 24.66 12.59 0.77
CA VAL A 2 23.40 12.15 1.41
C VAL A 2 22.70 13.39 1.98
N SER A 3 21.39 13.51 1.78
CA SER A 3 20.63 14.67 2.23
C SER A 3 20.57 14.75 3.76
N SER A 4 20.27 15.93 4.32
CA SER A 4 20.09 16.08 5.77
C SER A 4 18.95 15.18 6.29
N GLN A 5 17.90 15.00 5.50
CA GLN A 5 16.74 14.16 5.83
C GLN A 5 17.11 12.68 5.86
N GLU A 6 17.84 12.18 4.86
CA GLU A 6 18.31 10.78 4.83
C GLU A 6 19.21 10.45 6.02
N ARG A 7 20.09 11.39 6.40
CA ARG A 7 20.93 11.23 7.60
C ARG A 7 20.10 11.14 8.88
N SER A 8 19.09 12.00 9.02
CA SER A 8 18.19 12.00 10.18
C SER A 8 17.41 10.68 10.28
N LEU A 9 16.85 10.21 9.16
CA LEU A 9 16.14 8.92 9.10
C LEU A 9 17.06 7.75 9.48
N SER A 10 18.28 7.73 8.93
CA SER A 10 19.28 6.69 9.23
C SER A 10 19.67 6.68 10.71
N GLN A 11 19.79 7.86 11.34
CA GLN A 11 20.06 7.96 12.77
C GLN A 11 18.89 7.45 13.61
N ALA A 12 17.65 7.74 13.21
CA ALA A 12 16.47 7.22 13.89
C ALA A 12 16.41 5.68 13.80
N MET A 13 16.63 5.11 12.61
CA MET A 13 16.69 3.66 12.41
C MET A 13 17.81 3.02 13.25
N ARG A 14 19.00 3.64 13.30
CA ARG A 14 20.11 3.15 14.12
C ARG A 14 19.76 3.12 15.61
N ARG A 15 19.11 4.17 16.14
CA ARG A 15 18.65 4.19 17.54
C ARG A 15 17.61 3.11 17.79
N ALA A 16 16.72 2.90 16.83
CA ALA A 16 15.69 1.89 16.94
C ALA A 16 16.29 0.48 17.03
N LEU A 17 17.24 0.15 16.17
CA LEU A 17 17.97 -1.12 16.21
C LEU A 17 18.83 -1.26 17.49
N ALA A 18 19.37 -0.17 18.03
CA ALA A 18 20.12 -0.22 19.29
C ALA A 18 19.23 -0.45 20.52
N ALA A 19 17.93 -0.13 20.41
CA ALA A 19 16.94 -0.36 21.46
C ALA A 19 16.26 -1.74 21.36
N SER A 20 16.51 -2.49 20.28
CA SER A 20 16.05 -3.88 20.16
C SER A 20 16.62 -4.71 21.31
N PRO A 21 15.78 -5.48 22.02
CA PRO A 21 16.29 -6.43 23.00
C PRO A 21 17.18 -7.43 22.26
N LEU A 22 18.49 -7.42 22.57
CA LEU A 22 19.42 -8.42 22.03
C LEU A 22 18.82 -9.81 22.24
N PRO A 23 18.86 -10.71 21.24
CA PRO A 23 18.43 -12.09 21.45
C PRO A 23 19.30 -12.66 22.56
N SER A 24 18.69 -12.91 23.72
CA SER A 24 19.33 -13.73 24.74
C SER A 24 19.66 -15.06 24.08
N GLU A 25 20.94 -15.41 24.04
CA GLU A 25 21.51 -16.69 23.60
C GLU A 25 20.65 -17.89 24.04
N ALA A 26 19.63 -18.25 23.24
CA ALA A 26 18.86 -19.47 23.35
C ALA A 26 17.98 -19.60 22.10
N PHE A 27 18.60 -19.97 20.97
CA PHE A 27 17.87 -20.59 19.87
C PHE A 27 17.42 -21.98 20.33
N SER A 28 16.35 -22.05 21.13
CA SER A 28 15.64 -23.29 21.44
C SER A 28 14.52 -23.46 20.42
N PRO A 29 14.58 -24.47 19.54
CA PRO A 29 13.52 -24.71 18.58
C PRO A 29 12.34 -25.33 19.34
N GLY A 30 11.23 -24.60 19.48
CA GLY A 30 9.97 -25.24 19.91
C GLY A 30 9.00 -24.42 20.75
N HIS A 31 9.29 -23.17 21.14
CA HIS A 31 8.31 -22.33 21.83
C HIS A 31 8.18 -21.00 21.10
N ALA A 32 6.99 -20.72 20.57
CA ALA A 32 6.62 -19.42 20.02
C ALA A 32 6.61 -18.39 21.16
N ALA A 33 7.80 -17.87 21.49
CA ALA A 33 7.93 -16.72 22.35
C ALA A 33 7.17 -15.56 21.71
N LYS A 34 6.28 -14.92 22.48
CA LYS A 34 5.55 -13.74 22.04
C LYS A 34 6.57 -12.70 21.56
N PRO A 35 6.41 -12.10 20.37
CA PRO A 35 7.38 -11.16 19.84
C PRO A 35 7.57 -10.00 20.82
N ALA A 36 8.83 -9.71 21.13
CA ALA A 36 9.18 -8.58 21.98
C ALA A 36 9.08 -7.31 21.13
N ALA A 37 8.18 -6.41 21.52
CA ALA A 37 8.02 -5.12 20.87
C ALA A 37 8.57 -4.02 21.79
N ALA A 38 9.54 -3.26 21.30
CA ALA A 38 10.14 -2.16 22.05
C ALA A 38 9.81 -0.83 21.36
N HIS A 39 9.15 0.07 22.12
CA HIS A 39 8.96 1.46 21.69
C HIS A 39 10.27 2.22 21.91
N VAL A 40 10.72 2.92 20.88
CA VAL A 40 12.01 3.62 20.90
C VAL A 40 11.79 5.09 21.24
N GLU A 41 11.15 5.85 20.33
CA GLU A 41 10.74 7.24 20.51
C GLU A 41 9.78 7.65 19.37
N ARG A 42 8.93 8.67 19.56
CA ARG A 42 8.18 9.38 18.48
C ARG A 42 7.50 8.49 17.42
N GLY A 43 6.82 7.43 17.83
CA GLY A 43 6.11 6.54 16.92
C GLY A 43 6.98 5.47 16.23
N TRP A 44 8.25 5.33 16.60
CA TRP A 44 9.09 4.21 16.18
C TRP A 44 8.87 3.00 17.08
N LEU A 45 8.64 1.86 16.45
CA LEU A 45 8.48 0.55 17.07
C LEU A 45 9.41 -0.44 16.40
N VAL A 46 10.16 -1.20 17.20
CA VAL A 46 10.93 -2.35 16.70
C VAL A 46 10.33 -3.61 17.29
N ARG A 47 10.19 -4.63 16.45
CA ARG A 47 9.68 -5.95 16.82
C ARG A 47 10.70 -6.98 16.39
N ASP A 48 11.19 -7.77 17.34
CA ASP A 48 12.09 -8.89 17.07
C ASP A 48 11.34 -10.21 17.13
N GLY A 49 11.79 -11.17 16.32
CA GLY A 49 11.25 -12.53 16.30
C GLY A 49 9.97 -12.71 15.47
N ASP A 50 9.44 -11.64 14.87
CA ASP A 50 8.33 -11.73 13.92
C ASP A 50 8.86 -11.92 12.48
N GLY A 51 8.45 -13.01 11.84
CA GLY A 51 8.65 -13.18 10.39
C GLY A 51 7.72 -12.29 9.56
N LEU A 52 8.01 -12.18 8.26
CA LEU A 52 7.20 -11.38 7.32
C LEU A 52 5.71 -11.76 7.36
N GLU A 53 5.38 -13.05 7.45
CA GLU A 53 4.00 -13.55 7.53
C GLU A 53 3.25 -12.98 8.75
N ALA A 54 3.88 -13.03 9.93
CA ALA A 54 3.30 -12.51 11.17
C ALA A 54 3.11 -10.98 11.10
N LEU A 55 4.09 -10.27 10.54
CA LEU A 55 4.01 -8.82 10.34
C LEU A 55 2.84 -8.47 9.42
N LEU A 56 2.74 -9.10 8.24
CA LEU A 56 1.67 -8.84 7.27
C LEU A 56 0.29 -9.17 7.84
N CYS A 57 0.15 -10.27 8.57
CA CYS A 57 -1.09 -10.62 9.28
C CYS A 57 -1.49 -9.55 10.31
N SER A 58 -0.51 -9.02 11.06
CA SER A 58 -0.77 -7.99 12.06
C SER A 58 -1.10 -6.62 11.46
N LEU A 59 -0.46 -6.25 10.35
CA LEU A 59 -0.67 -4.95 9.70
C LEU A 59 -1.98 -4.90 8.92
N ARG A 60 -2.38 -6.00 8.27
CA ARG A 60 -3.58 -5.98 7.43
C ARG A 60 -4.82 -5.74 8.28
N GLY A 61 -4.97 -6.37 9.44
CA GLY A 61 -6.13 -6.16 10.32
C GLY A 61 -7.50 -6.35 9.65
N GLY A 62 -7.57 -7.02 8.48
CA GLY A 62 -8.76 -7.10 7.63
C GLY A 62 -8.64 -6.35 6.29
N ALA A 63 -7.79 -5.33 6.22
CA ALA A 63 -7.48 -4.57 5.02
C ALA A 63 -6.89 -5.46 3.91
N PRO A 64 -7.12 -5.07 2.65
CA PRO A 64 -6.54 -5.78 1.52
C PRO A 64 -5.03 -5.61 1.43
N LEU A 65 -4.39 -6.68 0.96
CA LEU A 65 -2.95 -6.73 0.71
C LEU A 65 -2.68 -6.55 -0.79
N LEU A 66 -1.85 -5.58 -1.13
CA LEU A 66 -1.50 -5.23 -2.50
C LEU A 66 0.02 -5.24 -2.65
N ALA A 67 0.54 -6.25 -3.36
CA ALA A 67 1.95 -6.35 -3.68
C ALA A 67 2.21 -5.61 -5.00
N LEU A 68 3.08 -4.61 -4.96
CA LEU A 68 3.44 -3.88 -6.18
C LEU A 68 4.39 -4.72 -7.04
N HIS A 69 4.06 -4.85 -8.32
CA HIS A 69 4.81 -5.60 -9.32
C HIS A 69 4.54 -4.99 -10.71
N GLU A 70 5.54 -4.96 -11.59
CA GLU A 70 5.46 -4.33 -12.91
C GLU A 70 4.37 -4.98 -13.77
N ASP A 71 4.31 -6.32 -13.76
CA ASP A 71 3.30 -7.14 -14.45
C ASP A 71 1.92 -7.20 -13.74
N GLY A 72 1.73 -6.41 -12.69
CA GLY A 72 0.47 -6.35 -11.95
C GLY A 72 -0.67 -5.66 -12.71
N VAL A 73 -1.88 -5.77 -12.18
CA VAL A 73 -3.03 -5.01 -12.69
C VAL A 73 -2.87 -3.54 -12.31
N GLY A 74 -3.19 -2.61 -13.22
CA GLY A 74 -3.07 -1.17 -12.96
C GLY A 74 -3.74 -0.74 -11.65
N LEU A 75 -3.01 0.03 -10.84
CA LEU A 75 -3.40 0.41 -9.49
C LEU A 75 -4.79 1.07 -9.44
N ASP A 76 -5.10 1.96 -10.40
CA ASP A 76 -6.41 2.59 -10.50
C ASP A 76 -7.56 1.57 -10.62
N THR A 77 -7.34 0.50 -11.39
CA THR A 77 -8.35 -0.57 -11.55
C THR A 77 -8.55 -1.31 -10.24
N LEU A 78 -7.47 -1.68 -9.55
CA LEU A 78 -7.55 -2.42 -8.29
C LEU A 78 -8.18 -1.61 -7.16
N LEU A 79 -7.93 -0.30 -7.17
CA LEU A 79 -8.57 0.63 -6.25
C LEU A 79 -10.05 0.80 -6.63
N THR A 80 -10.40 1.10 -7.88
CA THR A 80 -11.76 1.50 -8.26
C THR A 80 -12.73 0.33 -8.42
N ARG A 81 -12.28 -0.82 -8.90
CA ARG A 81 -13.11 -1.96 -9.28
C ARG A 81 -12.55 -3.27 -8.68
N GLY A 82 -13.20 -3.77 -7.65
CA GLY A 82 -12.96 -5.13 -7.14
C GLY A 82 -13.20 -5.31 -5.64
N PRO A 83 -13.03 -6.54 -5.12
CA PRO A 83 -13.20 -6.86 -3.70
C PRO A 83 -12.19 -6.18 -2.76
N SER A 84 -11.14 -5.55 -3.31
CA SER A 84 -10.25 -4.65 -2.55
C SER A 84 -10.39 -3.19 -2.93
N ALA A 85 -11.56 -2.80 -3.43
CA ALA A 85 -11.95 -1.42 -3.39
C ALA A 85 -11.81 -0.96 -1.93
N VAL A 86 -10.80 -0.13 -1.67
CA VAL A 86 -10.47 0.36 -0.33
C VAL A 86 -11.69 1.07 0.24
N CYS A 87 -12.46 0.39 1.09
CA CYS A 87 -13.64 0.91 1.76
C CYS A 87 -13.25 1.12 3.22
N GLY A 88 -13.03 2.38 3.62
CA GLY A 88 -12.86 2.78 5.02
C GLY A 88 -11.50 2.43 5.67
N GLU A 89 -11.06 1.17 5.62
CA GLU A 89 -10.00 0.65 6.51
C GLU A 89 -8.57 0.76 5.97
N GLY A 90 -8.38 1.36 4.79
CA GLY A 90 -7.06 1.50 4.17
C GLY A 90 -6.62 0.27 3.35
N VAL A 91 -5.34 0.22 3.00
CA VAL A 91 -4.72 -0.84 2.19
C VAL A 91 -3.29 -1.04 2.68
N VAL A 92 -2.83 -2.29 2.75
CA VAL A 92 -1.43 -2.59 2.99
C VAL A 92 -0.74 -2.75 1.65
N LEU A 93 0.16 -1.81 1.35
CA LEU A 93 1.03 -1.86 0.17
C LEU A 93 2.31 -2.59 0.55
N VAL A 94 2.64 -3.64 -0.18
CA VAL A 94 3.93 -4.32 -0.11
C VAL A 94 4.77 -3.84 -1.28
N LEU A 95 6.00 -3.46 -1.01
CA LEU A 95 6.97 -3.05 -2.01
C LEU A 95 8.24 -3.86 -1.85
N GLY A 96 8.74 -4.38 -2.98
CA GLY A 96 10.07 -4.98 -3.04
C GLY A 96 11.17 -3.93 -2.88
N ASP A 97 12.36 -4.42 -2.55
CA ASP A 97 13.57 -3.63 -2.64
C ASP A 97 14.10 -3.61 -4.09
N HIS A 98 15.33 -3.13 -4.28
CA HIS A 98 15.99 -3.12 -5.59
C HIS A 98 16.14 -4.49 -6.29
N LYS A 99 16.00 -5.61 -5.58
CA LYS A 99 16.05 -6.97 -6.15
C LYS A 99 14.66 -7.55 -6.39
N GLY A 100 13.60 -6.89 -5.90
CA GLY A 100 12.25 -7.40 -5.94
C GLY A 100 11.97 -8.40 -4.82
N TYR A 101 10.92 -9.22 -5.00
CA TYR A 101 10.57 -10.27 -4.06
C TYR A 101 11.38 -11.54 -4.32
N SER A 102 11.75 -12.25 -3.26
CA SER A 102 12.24 -13.62 -3.43
C SER A 102 11.10 -14.56 -3.83
N ALA A 103 11.41 -15.74 -4.38
CA ALA A 103 10.39 -16.75 -4.68
C ALA A 103 9.60 -17.18 -3.42
N GLU A 104 10.25 -17.18 -2.25
CA GLU A 104 9.62 -17.47 -0.96
C GLU A 104 8.64 -16.36 -0.57
N ASP A 105 9.01 -15.09 -0.77
CA ASP A 105 8.13 -13.95 -0.51
C ASP A 105 6.94 -13.92 -1.47
N GLU A 106 7.14 -14.21 -2.76
CA GLU A 106 6.04 -14.30 -3.72
C GLU A 106 5.05 -15.40 -3.34
N ALA A 107 5.55 -16.59 -3.00
CA ALA A 107 4.70 -17.70 -2.56
C ALA A 107 3.94 -17.36 -1.27
N LEU A 108 4.57 -16.64 -0.34
CA LEU A 108 3.92 -16.16 0.88
C LEU A 108 2.83 -15.13 0.57
N LEU A 109 3.11 -14.16 -0.30
CA LEU A 109 2.16 -13.13 -0.70
C LEU A 109 0.94 -13.75 -1.40
N ASP A 110 1.16 -14.70 -2.31
CA ASP A 110 0.09 -15.43 -3.00
C ASP A 110 -0.73 -16.27 -1.99
N LYS A 111 -0.08 -16.96 -1.04
CA LYS A 111 -0.74 -17.70 0.06
C LYS A 111 -1.62 -16.78 0.91
N LEU A 112 -1.19 -15.56 1.19
CA LEU A 112 -1.93 -14.56 1.97
C LEU A 112 -3.04 -13.86 1.16
N GLY A 113 -3.18 -14.17 -0.12
CA GLY A 113 -4.17 -13.58 -1.03
C GLY A 113 -3.82 -12.15 -1.44
N ALA A 114 -2.53 -11.81 -1.49
CA ALA A 114 -2.07 -10.53 -2.01
C ALA A 114 -2.46 -10.40 -3.48
N ARG A 115 -2.93 -9.23 -3.88
CA ARG A 115 -3.14 -8.93 -5.30
C ARG A 115 -1.90 -8.26 -5.86
N ARG A 116 -1.58 -8.52 -7.13
CA ARG A 116 -0.44 -7.89 -7.81
C ARG A 116 -0.91 -6.60 -8.49
N GLY A 117 -0.36 -5.46 -8.06
CA GLY A 117 -0.70 -4.13 -8.56
C GLY A 117 0.47 -3.47 -9.29
N SER A 118 0.20 -2.80 -10.41
CA SER A 118 1.20 -2.06 -11.17
C SER A 118 0.94 -0.56 -11.10
N VAL A 119 2.00 0.22 -10.82
CA VAL A 119 1.99 1.69 -10.89
C VAL A 119 2.38 2.21 -12.27
N GLY A 120 2.83 1.34 -13.16
CA GLY A 120 3.28 1.69 -14.50
C GLY A 120 4.10 0.57 -15.16
N PRO A 121 4.37 0.70 -16.47
CA PRO A 121 5.06 -0.33 -17.25
C PRO A 121 6.59 -0.31 -17.09
N LEU A 122 7.14 0.64 -16.33
CA LEU A 122 8.58 0.81 -16.15
C LEU A 122 8.99 0.37 -14.75
N PRO A 123 10.17 -0.26 -14.60
CA PRO A 123 10.74 -0.49 -13.29
C PRO A 123 11.09 0.86 -12.64
N LEU A 124 10.58 1.08 -11.44
CA LEU A 124 10.74 2.31 -10.68
C LEU A 124 11.43 2.03 -9.35
N LEU A 125 12.06 3.06 -8.78
CA LEU A 125 12.57 2.96 -7.42
C LEU A 125 11.41 2.81 -6.43
N THR A 126 11.60 2.05 -5.35
CA THR A 126 10.60 1.88 -4.29
C THR A 126 10.04 3.22 -3.78
N SER A 127 10.89 4.24 -3.67
CA SER A 127 10.48 5.60 -3.26
C SER A 127 9.53 6.27 -4.27
N GLN A 128 9.72 6.05 -5.57
CA GLN A 128 8.84 6.55 -6.62
C GLN A 128 7.49 5.81 -6.60
N CYS A 129 7.52 4.50 -6.39
CA CYS A 129 6.30 3.69 -6.23
C CYS A 129 5.44 4.19 -5.05
N ILE A 130 6.06 4.55 -3.92
CA ILE A 130 5.37 5.14 -2.75
C ILE A 130 4.65 6.43 -3.17
N VAL A 131 5.34 7.35 -3.87
CA VAL A 131 4.75 8.62 -4.32
C VAL A 131 3.55 8.38 -5.25
N LEU A 132 3.69 7.48 -6.23
CA LEU A 132 2.62 7.17 -7.18
C LEU A 132 1.40 6.52 -6.50
N CYS A 133 1.64 5.64 -5.53
CA CYS A 133 0.56 5.03 -4.75
C CYS A 133 -0.20 6.07 -3.94
N HIS A 134 0.51 6.98 -3.27
CA HIS A 134 -0.13 8.08 -2.55
C HIS A 134 -0.95 8.97 -3.49
N HIS A 135 -0.39 9.35 -4.64
CA HIS A 135 -1.12 10.13 -5.64
C HIS A 135 -2.43 9.44 -6.08
N ALA A 136 -2.38 8.14 -6.37
CA ALA A 136 -3.58 7.37 -6.75
C ALA A 136 -4.63 7.34 -5.63
N LEU A 137 -4.21 7.19 -4.38
CA LEU A 137 -5.10 7.22 -3.21
C LEU A 137 -5.72 8.61 -3.00
N ASP A 138 -4.94 9.68 -3.16
CA ASP A 138 -5.40 11.07 -3.00
C ASP A 138 -6.42 11.44 -4.08
N CYS A 139 -6.14 11.11 -5.34
CA CYS A 139 -7.07 11.32 -6.45
C CYS A 139 -8.41 10.63 -6.20
N ARG A 140 -8.39 9.41 -5.66
CA ARG A 140 -9.60 8.68 -5.28
C ARG A 140 -10.33 9.33 -4.10
N ALA A 141 -9.61 9.74 -3.06
CA ALA A 141 -10.20 10.40 -1.91
C ALA A 141 -10.92 11.69 -2.33
N HIS A 142 -10.30 12.48 -3.21
CA HIS A 142 -10.91 13.66 -3.81
C HIS A 142 -12.15 13.31 -4.65
N ALA A 143 -12.09 12.31 -5.52
CA ALA A 143 -13.24 11.90 -6.33
C ALA A 143 -14.43 11.45 -5.46
N ARG A 144 -14.18 10.75 -4.34
CA ARG A 144 -15.21 10.38 -3.36
C ARG A 144 -15.83 11.58 -2.68
N ALA A 145 -15.01 12.52 -2.20
CA ALA A 145 -15.50 13.74 -1.56
C ALA A 145 -16.37 14.59 -2.51
N GLN A 146 -16.01 14.62 -3.80
CA GLN A 146 -16.78 15.31 -4.83
C GLN A 146 -18.11 14.62 -5.11
N ALA A 147 -18.13 13.28 -5.22
CA ALA A 147 -19.36 12.51 -5.40
C ALA A 147 -20.35 12.73 -4.25
N SER A 148 -19.86 12.86 -3.01
CA SER A 148 -20.71 13.21 -1.85
C SER A 148 -21.14 14.68 -1.81
N SER A 149 -20.46 15.58 -2.53
CA SER A 149 -20.71 17.03 -2.51
C SER A 149 -21.49 17.54 -3.74
N GLY A 150 -21.76 16.71 -4.75
CA GLY A 150 -22.50 17.10 -5.96
C GLY A 150 -21.78 18.12 -6.87
N ARG A 151 -20.47 18.33 -6.70
CA ARG A 151 -19.66 19.23 -7.56
C ARG A 151 -18.81 18.42 -8.54
N ALA A 152 -18.91 18.73 -9.83
CA ALA A 152 -18.03 18.18 -10.86
C ALA A 152 -16.69 18.92 -10.88
N PHE A 153 -15.57 18.20 -10.77
CA PHE A 153 -14.23 18.73 -11.03
C PHE A 153 -13.47 17.79 -11.97
N GLY A 154 -12.68 18.37 -12.88
CA GLY A 154 -11.82 17.60 -13.78
C GLY A 154 -10.58 17.11 -13.04
N CYS A 155 -10.43 15.79 -12.91
CA CYS A 155 -9.15 15.20 -12.53
C CYS A 155 -8.33 14.99 -13.81
N VAL A 156 -7.10 15.49 -13.85
CA VAL A 156 -6.18 15.29 -14.97
C VAL A 156 -5.42 14.00 -14.73
N ASP A 157 -5.72 12.98 -15.53
CA ASP A 157 -4.96 11.74 -15.61
C ASP A 157 -3.65 12.00 -16.36
N VAL A 158 -2.51 11.80 -15.70
CA VAL A 158 -1.16 12.02 -16.25
C VAL A 158 -0.60 10.73 -16.89
N GLY A 159 -1.35 9.63 -16.92
CA GLY A 159 -0.83 8.29 -17.17
C GLY A 159 -1.18 7.63 -18.51
N SER A 160 -2.14 8.13 -19.29
CA SER A 160 -2.51 7.46 -20.55
C SER A 160 -2.80 8.46 -21.68
N ARG A 161 -2.18 8.25 -22.85
CA ARG A 161 -2.42 9.02 -24.09
C ARG A 161 -3.81 8.78 -24.71
N VAL A 162 -4.79 8.41 -23.90
CA VAL A 162 -6.19 8.41 -24.27
C VAL A 162 -6.90 9.20 -23.19
N ALA A 163 -7.09 10.50 -23.43
CA ALA A 163 -7.91 11.36 -22.59
C ALA A 163 -9.35 10.83 -22.60
N ARG A 164 -9.62 9.82 -21.78
CA ARG A 164 -10.97 9.40 -21.45
C ARG A 164 -11.29 10.14 -20.18
N ALA A 165 -12.00 11.26 -20.33
CA ALA A 165 -12.70 11.87 -19.21
C ALA A 165 -13.58 10.76 -18.59
N VAL A 166 -13.15 10.20 -17.46
CA VAL A 166 -14.02 9.34 -16.66
C VAL A 166 -15.05 10.28 -16.07
N ARG A 167 -16.19 10.38 -16.76
CA ARG A 167 -17.40 11.01 -16.25
C ARG A 167 -17.85 10.17 -15.06
N CYS A 168 -17.35 10.48 -13.87
CA CYS A 168 -17.91 9.97 -12.63
C CYS A 168 -19.27 10.63 -12.42
N CYS A 169 -20.32 9.82 -12.62
CA CYS A 169 -21.69 10.05 -12.19
C CYS A 169 -22.40 11.29 -12.78
N ALA A 170 -23.16 11.08 -13.86
CA ALA A 170 -24.41 11.83 -14.04
C ALA A 170 -25.46 11.27 -13.04
N PRO A 171 -26.39 12.09 -12.51
CA PRO A 171 -27.56 11.58 -11.81
C PRO A 171 -28.39 10.75 -12.79
N LEU A 172 -28.70 9.52 -12.41
CA LEU A 172 -29.53 8.60 -13.17
C LEU A 172 -31.01 8.93 -12.88
N ASP A 173 -31.44 10.12 -13.30
CA ASP A 173 -32.84 10.49 -13.41
C ASP A 173 -33.11 10.82 -14.89
N ASP A 174 -33.54 9.83 -15.67
CA ASP A 174 -34.61 10.12 -16.62
C ASP A 174 -35.43 8.86 -16.95
N TRP A 175 -36.73 9.09 -16.87
CA TRP A 175 -37.81 8.14 -16.77
C TRP A 175 -38.36 7.95 -18.19
N ARG A 176 -38.02 6.84 -18.86
CA ARG A 176 -38.66 6.46 -20.13
C ARG A 176 -40.12 6.04 -19.89
N ARG A 177 -41.06 6.99 -19.97
CA ARG A 177 -42.44 6.88 -20.51
C ARG A 177 -42.86 8.32 -20.85
N GLY A 178 -43.04 8.74 -22.09
CA GLY A 178 -43.65 8.08 -23.24
C GLY A 178 -44.78 8.98 -23.70
N GLU A 179 -44.47 9.97 -24.55
CA GLU A 179 -45.46 10.67 -25.36
C GLU A 179 -45.78 9.81 -26.60
N GLY A 180 -47.07 9.62 -26.83
CA GLY A 180 -47.66 8.83 -27.90
C GLY A 180 -49.14 8.65 -27.62
#